data_AF-Q4N2C6-F1
#
_entry.id   AF-Q4N2C6-F1
#
_cell.length_a   1.000
_cell.length_b   1.000
_cell.length_c   1.000
_cell.angle_alpha   90.00
_cell.angle_beta   90.00
_cell.angle_gamma   90.00
#
_symmetry.space_group_name_H-M   'P 1'
#
loop_
_entity.id
_entity.type
_entity.pdbx_description
1 polymer ?
#
loop_
_entity_poly.entity_id
_entity_poly.type
_entity_poly.pdbx_seq_one_letter_code
_entity_poly.pdbx_strand_id
1 'polypeptide(L)'
;MWQKYMFFVLLLLNLVLGEPDRFALNLFGSDESRYVTETARFDNVTYTVYKPLKEKLITSVLFGDETVWTSSCEQETARLVLLSLKVGMPFLLYVKSELAGPKHYYYYLESYKWYKTSFGHYCDLLNKYKADVETQEFTLNLDLTQSSEKVFYSSTTNFKKFDSFFVENSLVDEWKTEFAATQVYHNVTPLWFATKPGERAVAAWAYKSGKEHYLARLLVRNADFKFRFFNFLKVGKTWTSLEQQPFTFLKSDDSVFPEDFYYPEYLNNSPSPTYFMVSSVNLSEKTSLTQPSDFVDDSFEYRPESKPESYDFRHFNAPIPFTKLVRLDFSKRVPNSVASYVTGQFDNKLSVQSFYPTFGKFFGVVRDGNHVIFERNVDVEACVGVHFYNKDKQKYLADVLVYSPHNSRSEYHVKLDGRWSPVSKVVFTDLMNNL
;
A
#
# COMPACT_ATOMS: atom_id res chain seq x y z
N MET A 1 -51.09 20.23 -14.32
CA MET A 1 -50.20 19.39 -13.46
C MET A 1 -48.81 19.17 -14.08
N TRP A 2 -48.68 19.05 -15.41
CA TRP A 2 -47.40 18.90 -16.12
C TRP A 2 -46.43 20.10 -16.04
N GLN A 3 -46.95 21.34 -15.97
CA GLN A 3 -46.12 22.55 -15.95
C GLN A 3 -45.28 22.74 -14.66
N LYS A 4 -45.71 22.13 -13.55
CA LYS A 4 -44.97 22.17 -12.27
C LYS A 4 -43.80 21.18 -12.23
N TYR A 5 -43.89 20.05 -12.95
CA TYR A 5 -42.81 19.08 -13.07
C TYR A 5 -41.70 19.58 -14.02
N MET A 6 -42.05 20.31 -15.08
CA MET A 6 -41.07 20.88 -16.00
C MET A 6 -40.21 21.96 -15.34
N PHE A 7 -40.77 22.74 -14.40
CA PHE A 7 -40.02 23.74 -13.63
C PHE A 7 -39.07 23.09 -12.61
N PHE A 8 -39.45 21.95 -12.02
CA PHE A 8 -38.59 21.21 -11.08
C PHE A 8 -37.43 20.50 -11.80
N VAL A 9 -37.67 20.00 -13.03
CA VAL A 9 -36.61 19.41 -13.88
C VAL A 9 -35.65 20.50 -14.40
N LEU A 10 -36.14 21.70 -14.73
CA LEU A 10 -35.31 22.86 -15.06
C LEU A 10 -34.55 23.44 -13.87
N LEU A 11 -35.07 23.35 -12.65
CA LEU A 11 -34.33 23.75 -11.44
C LEU A 11 -33.24 22.74 -11.07
N LEU A 12 -33.45 21.45 -11.34
CA LEU A 12 -32.44 20.40 -11.18
C LEU A 12 -31.38 20.41 -12.30
N LEU A 13 -31.73 20.87 -13.51
CA LEU A 13 -30.79 21.10 -14.61
C LEU A 13 -30.01 22.43 -14.47
N ASN A 14 -30.53 23.40 -13.71
CA ASN A 14 -29.84 24.65 -13.36
C ASN A 14 -29.15 24.63 -11.99
N LEU A 15 -28.99 23.46 -11.37
CA LEU A 15 -27.80 23.20 -10.56
C LEU A 15 -26.62 23.12 -11.54
N VAL A 16 -26.32 24.28 -12.12
CA VAL A 16 -25.08 24.57 -12.83
C VAL A 16 -24.01 24.35 -11.77
N LEU A 17 -23.47 23.14 -11.74
CA LEU A 17 -22.17 22.90 -11.17
C LEU A 17 -21.27 23.90 -11.91
N GLY A 18 -20.94 25.00 -11.23
CA GLY A 18 -20.11 26.05 -11.81
C GLY A 18 -18.89 25.40 -12.43
N GLU A 19 -18.48 25.88 -13.61
CA GLU A 19 -17.27 25.34 -14.23
C GLU A 19 -16.13 25.37 -13.20
N PRO A 20 -15.41 24.26 -13.03
CA PRO A 20 -14.34 24.21 -12.06
C PRO A 20 -13.32 25.29 -12.37
N ASP A 21 -12.85 25.98 -11.32
CA ASP A 21 -11.94 27.12 -11.46
C ASP A 21 -10.56 26.62 -11.92
N ARG A 22 -10.17 27.05 -13.12
CA ARG A 22 -8.94 26.66 -13.80
C ARG A 22 -7.91 27.76 -13.68
N PHE A 23 -6.69 27.39 -13.29
CA PHE A 23 -5.65 28.38 -13.05
C PHE A 23 -4.23 27.88 -13.33
N ALA A 24 -3.31 28.84 -13.49
CA ALA A 24 -1.88 28.62 -13.52
C ALA A 24 -1.31 28.66 -12.10
N LEU A 25 -0.63 27.61 -11.68
CA LEU A 25 0.07 27.56 -10.39
C LEU A 25 1.40 28.31 -10.51
N ASN A 26 1.58 29.40 -9.76
CA ASN A 26 2.88 30.07 -9.65
C ASN A 26 3.67 29.50 -8.46
N LEU A 27 4.83 28.90 -8.74
CA LEU A 27 5.67 28.25 -7.72
C LEU A 27 6.22 29.20 -6.65
N PHE A 28 6.27 30.51 -6.91
CA PHE A 28 6.70 31.52 -5.93
C PHE A 28 5.54 32.28 -5.27
N GLY A 29 4.32 32.11 -5.78
CA GLY A 29 3.14 32.74 -5.23
C GLY A 29 2.49 31.90 -4.14
N SER A 30 1.76 32.55 -3.24
CA SER A 30 0.78 31.90 -2.38
C SER A 30 -0.63 32.34 -2.77
N ASP A 31 -1.48 31.37 -3.13
CA ASP A 31 -2.91 31.55 -3.28
C ASP A 31 -3.63 30.39 -2.56
N GLU A 32 -3.73 30.54 -1.24
CA GLU A 32 -4.36 29.56 -0.35
C GLU A 32 -5.85 29.35 -0.67
N SER A 33 -6.48 30.22 -1.48
CA SER A 33 -7.85 30.03 -1.95
C SER A 33 -7.98 29.02 -3.09
N ARG A 34 -6.86 28.63 -3.71
CA ARG A 34 -6.84 27.72 -4.88
C ARG A 34 -6.13 26.41 -4.61
N TYR A 35 -5.11 26.40 -3.75
CA TYR A 35 -4.33 25.21 -3.44
C TYR A 35 -3.81 25.23 -2.01
N VAL A 36 -3.53 24.04 -1.49
CA VAL A 36 -2.75 23.84 -0.28
C VAL A 36 -1.29 23.72 -0.67
N THR A 37 -0.42 24.41 0.08
CA THR A 37 1.03 24.26 -0.01
C THR A 37 1.54 23.66 1.29
N GLU A 38 2.37 22.63 1.18
CA GLU A 38 3.00 21.96 2.31
C GLU A 38 4.50 21.86 2.03
N THR A 39 5.33 22.26 2.97
CA THR A 39 6.75 21.93 2.94
C THR A 39 6.94 20.64 3.69
N ALA A 40 7.53 19.63 3.04
CA ALA A 40 7.83 18.34 3.63
C ALA A 40 9.28 17.98 3.32
N ARG A 41 10.01 17.42 4.28
CA ARG A 41 11.33 16.85 4.01
C ARG A 41 11.26 15.33 4.14
N PHE A 42 11.79 14.64 3.14
CA PHE A 42 11.72 13.19 3.05
C PHE A 42 12.97 12.62 2.38
N ASP A 43 13.56 11.60 2.99
CA ASP A 43 14.80 10.96 2.52
C ASP A 43 15.87 12.00 2.13
N ASN A 44 16.08 12.97 3.02
CA ASN A 44 17.10 14.03 2.95
C ASN A 44 16.90 15.05 1.83
N VAL A 45 15.67 15.19 1.34
CA VAL A 45 15.31 16.18 0.33
C VAL A 45 14.13 16.99 0.84
N THR A 46 14.23 18.31 0.72
CA THR A 46 13.12 19.21 1.00
C THR A 46 12.25 19.33 -0.23
N TYR A 47 10.95 19.22 -0.05
CA TYR A 47 9.95 19.37 -1.10
C TYR A 47 8.95 20.44 -0.72
N THR A 48 8.52 21.22 -1.70
CA THR A 48 7.29 21.99 -1.63
C THR A 48 6.22 21.27 -2.44
N VAL A 49 5.12 20.93 -1.77
CA VAL A 49 4.03 20.12 -2.28
C VAL A 49 2.84 21.01 -2.52
N TYR A 50 2.35 21.07 -3.75
CA TYR A 50 1.16 21.83 -4.12
C TYR A 50 0.04 20.87 -4.49
N LYS A 51 -1.09 21.00 -3.79
CA LYS A 51 -2.30 20.20 -4.01
C LYS A 51 -3.47 21.15 -4.26
N PRO A 52 -4.16 21.09 -5.42
CA PRO A 52 -5.31 21.94 -5.67
C PRO A 52 -6.43 21.63 -4.68
N LEU A 53 -7.16 22.65 -4.27
CA LEU A 53 -8.38 22.46 -3.46
C LEU A 53 -9.47 21.76 -4.29
N LYS A 54 -10.50 21.27 -3.62
CA LYS A 54 -11.66 20.67 -4.28
C LYS A 54 -12.24 21.64 -5.32
N GLU A 55 -12.57 21.14 -6.51
CA GLU A 55 -13.12 21.93 -7.64
C GLU A 55 -12.17 22.98 -8.24
N LYS A 56 -10.91 23.02 -7.79
CA LYS A 56 -9.83 23.83 -8.39
C LYS A 56 -8.98 22.95 -9.29
N LEU A 57 -8.60 23.46 -10.45
CA LEU A 57 -7.89 22.70 -11.48
C LEU A 57 -6.64 23.46 -11.94
N ILE A 58 -5.47 22.88 -11.69
CA ILE A 58 -4.20 23.42 -12.18
C ILE A 58 -4.05 23.01 -13.66
N THR A 59 -3.98 24.00 -14.56
CA THR A 59 -3.82 23.79 -16.00
C THR A 59 -2.42 24.13 -16.51
N SER A 60 -1.62 24.84 -15.71
CA SER A 60 -0.21 25.09 -15.98
C SER A 60 0.57 25.35 -14.69
N VAL A 61 1.89 25.19 -14.74
CA VAL A 61 2.83 25.46 -13.65
C VAL A 61 3.85 26.47 -14.15
N LEU A 62 3.98 27.58 -13.41
CA LEU A 62 4.84 28.71 -13.72
C LEU A 62 5.99 28.82 -12.72
N PHE A 63 7.18 29.15 -13.22
CA PHE A 63 8.35 29.52 -12.43
C PHE A 63 8.75 30.96 -12.77
N GLY A 64 8.24 31.91 -12.01
CA GLY A 64 8.27 33.32 -12.42
C GLY A 64 7.40 33.53 -13.65
N ASP A 65 8.00 34.04 -14.73
CA ASP A 65 7.32 34.25 -16.02
C ASP A 65 7.42 33.04 -16.97
N GLU A 66 8.20 32.01 -16.62
CA GLU A 66 8.39 30.81 -17.44
C GLU A 66 7.29 29.77 -17.16
N THR A 67 6.63 29.29 -18.21
CA THR A 67 5.72 28.14 -18.11
C THR A 67 6.50 26.84 -18.22
N VAL A 68 6.58 26.10 -17.11
CA VAL A 68 7.34 24.83 -17.01
C VAL A 68 6.52 23.65 -17.51
N TRP A 69 5.22 23.62 -17.15
CA TRP A 69 4.29 22.59 -17.55
C TRP A 69 2.95 23.21 -17.93
N THR A 70 2.29 22.64 -18.94
CA THR A 70 0.93 23.00 -19.36
C THR A 70 0.18 21.73 -19.73
N SER A 71 -1.10 21.69 -19.38
CA SER A 71 -2.03 20.64 -19.82
C SER A 71 -2.02 20.48 -21.34
N SER A 72 -1.99 19.24 -21.82
CA SER A 72 -2.06 18.94 -23.25
C SER A 72 -3.46 19.11 -23.85
N CYS A 73 -4.50 19.06 -23.00
CA CYS A 73 -5.89 19.32 -23.38
C CYS A 73 -6.70 19.81 -22.17
N GLU A 74 -7.95 20.21 -22.39
CA GLU A 74 -8.83 20.73 -21.34
C GLU A 74 -9.15 19.72 -20.22
N GLN A 75 -9.11 18.43 -20.53
CA GLN A 75 -9.40 17.37 -19.56
C GLN A 75 -8.19 17.07 -18.67
N GLU A 76 -6.96 17.38 -19.12
CA GLU A 76 -5.76 17.16 -18.33
C GLU A 76 -5.61 18.24 -17.27
N THR A 77 -5.41 17.84 -16.03
CA THR A 77 -5.18 18.78 -14.92
C THR A 77 -4.14 18.21 -13.96
N ALA A 78 -3.27 19.06 -13.43
CA ALA A 78 -2.31 18.63 -12.41
C ALA A 78 -3.06 18.40 -11.08
N ARG A 79 -2.85 17.21 -10.52
CA ARG A 79 -3.38 16.78 -9.21
C ARG A 79 -2.37 16.98 -8.09
N LEU A 80 -1.09 17.01 -8.44
CA LEU A 80 0.01 17.20 -7.53
C LEU A 80 1.17 17.83 -8.29
N VAL A 81 1.77 18.86 -7.70
CA VAL A 81 3.04 19.41 -8.14
C VAL A 81 4.01 19.33 -6.97
N LEU A 82 5.20 18.77 -7.22
CA LEU A 82 6.23 18.53 -6.21
C LEU A 82 7.52 19.21 -6.66
N LEU A 83 7.93 20.25 -5.94
CA LEU A 83 9.15 21.00 -6.20
C LEU A 83 10.24 20.56 -5.22
N SER A 84 11.31 19.94 -5.70
CA SER A 84 12.45 19.56 -4.86
C SER A 84 13.42 20.73 -4.72
N LEU A 85 13.88 20.96 -3.50
CA LEU A 85 14.80 22.03 -3.13
C LEU A 85 16.14 21.46 -2.66
N LYS A 86 17.23 22.07 -3.13
CA LYS A 86 18.60 21.86 -2.70
C LYS A 86 19.06 23.13 -2.01
N VAL A 87 19.22 23.08 -0.68
CA VAL A 87 19.61 24.25 0.15
C VAL A 87 18.67 25.45 -0.14
N GLY A 88 17.36 25.20 -0.10
CA GLY A 88 16.32 26.20 -0.40
C GLY A 88 16.15 26.56 -1.88
N MET A 89 17.05 26.12 -2.77
CA MET A 89 16.99 26.42 -4.20
C MET A 89 16.29 25.31 -4.99
N PRO A 90 15.29 25.62 -5.82
CA PRO A 90 14.65 24.66 -6.70
C PRO A 90 15.65 23.95 -7.63
N PHE A 91 15.52 22.63 -7.81
CA PHE A 91 16.37 21.89 -8.76
C PHE A 91 15.66 20.77 -9.52
N LEU A 92 14.57 20.22 -8.98
CA LEU A 92 13.73 19.24 -9.67
C LEU A 92 12.25 19.60 -9.50
N LEU A 93 11.44 19.24 -10.50
CA LEU A 93 9.99 19.41 -10.47
C LEU A 93 9.33 18.15 -11.01
N TYR A 94 8.34 17.67 -10.27
CA TYR A 94 7.47 16.56 -10.66
C TYR A 94 6.02 17.04 -10.72
N VAL A 95 5.33 16.71 -11.82
CA VAL A 95 3.91 17.00 -12.00
C VAL A 95 3.17 15.69 -12.24
N LYS A 96 2.23 15.37 -11.35
CA LYS A 96 1.25 14.31 -11.56
C LYS A 96 -0.02 14.93 -12.11
N SER A 97 -0.43 14.54 -13.32
CA SER A 97 -1.70 14.96 -13.90
C SER A 97 -2.67 13.79 -14.06
N GLU A 98 -3.93 14.10 -14.31
CA GLU A 98 -4.98 13.13 -14.60
C GLU A 98 -5.51 13.37 -16.01
N LEU A 99 -5.35 12.40 -16.92
CA LEU A 99 -5.93 12.40 -18.27
C LEU A 99 -6.15 10.96 -18.73
N ALA A 100 -7.38 10.46 -18.58
CA ALA A 100 -7.72 9.04 -18.81
C ALA A 100 -6.82 8.07 -18.02
N GLY A 101 -6.37 8.50 -16.84
CA GLY A 101 -5.38 7.84 -15.99
C GLY A 101 -4.28 8.81 -15.53
N PRO A 102 -3.44 8.40 -14.56
CA PRO A 102 -2.36 9.23 -14.05
C PRO A 102 -1.25 9.37 -15.10
N LYS A 103 -0.81 10.61 -15.36
CA LYS A 103 0.40 10.90 -16.12
C LYS A 103 1.43 11.57 -15.21
N HIS A 104 2.70 11.35 -15.55
CA HIS A 104 3.83 11.80 -14.76
C HIS A 104 4.79 12.60 -15.65
N TYR A 105 5.11 13.82 -15.24
CA TYR A 105 6.07 14.69 -15.91
C TYR A 105 7.21 15.06 -14.97
N TYR A 106 8.42 15.05 -15.50
CA TYR A 106 9.64 15.29 -14.74
C TYR A 106 10.44 16.41 -15.39
N TYR A 107 10.97 17.29 -14.57
CA TYR A 107 11.77 18.42 -15.00
C TYR A 107 12.95 18.62 -14.06
N TYR A 108 14.03 19.19 -14.59
CA TYR A 108 15.17 19.66 -13.80
C TYR A 108 15.50 21.10 -14.18
N LEU A 109 16.03 21.85 -13.22
CA LEU A 109 16.47 23.22 -13.40
C LEU A 109 17.98 23.25 -13.66
N GLU A 110 18.39 23.79 -14.79
CA GLU A 110 19.80 24.04 -15.11
C GLU A 110 19.96 25.43 -15.72
N SER A 111 20.93 26.20 -15.24
CA SER A 111 21.19 27.56 -15.70
C SER A 111 19.92 28.44 -15.73
N TYR A 112 19.09 28.33 -14.69
CA TYR A 112 17.82 29.07 -14.52
C TYR A 112 16.76 28.78 -15.59
N LYS A 113 16.83 27.63 -16.27
CA LYS A 113 15.81 27.17 -17.21
C LYS A 113 15.36 25.76 -16.89
N TRP A 114 14.07 25.50 -17.04
CA TRP A 114 13.51 24.17 -16.80
C TRP A 114 13.57 23.31 -18.05
N TYR A 115 14.07 22.08 -17.89
CA TYR A 115 14.16 21.09 -18.95
C TYR A 115 13.33 19.87 -18.61
N LYS A 116 12.44 19.48 -19.51
CA LYS A 116 11.70 18.21 -19.40
C LYS A 116 12.68 17.05 -19.52
N THR A 117 12.52 16.03 -18.68
CA THR A 117 13.43 14.89 -18.61
C THR A 117 12.69 13.55 -18.45
N SER A 118 13.44 12.45 -18.51
CA SER A 118 12.95 11.11 -18.20
C SER A 118 12.91 10.84 -16.70
N PHE A 119 12.13 9.84 -16.28
CA PHE A 119 12.11 9.38 -14.89
C PHE A 119 13.49 8.92 -14.40
N GLY A 120 14.22 8.16 -15.23
CA GLY A 120 15.57 7.69 -14.88
C GLY A 120 16.54 8.83 -14.58
N HIS A 121 16.63 9.81 -15.47
CA HIS A 121 17.51 10.96 -15.26
C HIS A 121 17.07 11.83 -14.06
N TYR A 122 15.76 11.99 -13.84
CA TYR A 122 15.24 12.64 -12.62
C TYR A 122 15.72 11.91 -11.35
N CYS A 123 15.60 10.58 -11.31
CA CYS A 123 16.06 9.77 -10.19
C CYS A 123 17.58 9.85 -10.01
N ASP A 124 18.36 9.88 -11.09
CA ASP A 124 19.82 10.01 -11.02
C ASP A 124 20.25 11.33 -10.37
N LEU A 125 19.63 12.45 -10.79
CA LEU A 125 19.88 13.78 -10.20
C LEU A 125 19.49 13.82 -8.71
N LEU A 126 18.33 13.24 -8.38
CA LEU A 126 17.85 13.16 -7.00
C LEU A 126 18.77 12.28 -6.12
N ASN A 127 19.18 11.11 -6.62
CA ASN A 127 20.07 10.20 -5.91
C ASN A 127 21.47 10.78 -5.74
N LYS A 128 21.99 11.48 -6.75
CA LYS A 128 23.26 12.22 -6.66
C LYS A 128 23.20 13.25 -5.52
N TYR A 129 22.12 14.04 -5.47
CA TYR A 129 21.94 14.98 -4.36
C TYR A 129 21.90 14.28 -3.01
N LYS A 130 21.11 13.20 -2.88
CA LYS A 130 20.99 12.43 -1.63
C LYS A 130 22.30 11.76 -1.19
N ALA A 131 23.20 11.44 -2.13
CA ALA A 131 24.50 10.82 -1.85
C ALA A 131 25.54 11.84 -1.34
N ASP A 132 25.40 13.10 -1.71
CA ASP A 132 26.28 14.20 -1.27
C ASP A 132 25.98 14.63 0.19
N VAL A 133 24.93 14.09 0.81
CA VAL A 133 24.52 14.47 2.16
C VAL A 133 25.05 13.51 3.23
N GLU A 134 25.78 14.05 4.19
CA GLU A 134 26.26 13.30 5.35
C GLU A 134 25.09 12.96 6.29
N THR A 135 25.04 11.71 6.76
CA THR A 135 23.96 11.22 7.62
C THR A 135 24.48 10.71 8.97
N GLN A 136 23.81 11.11 10.04
CA GLN A 136 23.94 10.51 11.37
C GLN A 136 22.94 9.37 11.54
N GLU A 137 23.45 8.21 11.93
CA GLU A 137 22.63 7.03 12.19
C GLU A 137 21.80 7.19 13.49
N PHE A 138 20.58 6.67 13.49
CA PHE A 138 19.74 6.63 14.69
C PHE A 138 18.73 5.46 14.66
N THR A 139 18.06 5.26 15.80
CA THR A 139 16.98 4.26 15.96
C THR A 139 15.62 4.93 15.85
N LEU A 140 14.81 4.51 14.87
CA LEU A 140 13.41 4.90 14.74
C LEU A 140 12.53 4.05 15.68
N ASN A 141 11.74 4.69 16.53
CA ASN A 141 10.79 4.02 17.42
C ASN A 141 9.35 4.28 16.95
N LEU A 142 8.58 3.22 16.70
CA LEU A 142 7.19 3.28 16.22
C LEU A 142 6.16 3.49 17.35
N ASP A 143 6.59 3.82 18.56
CA ASP A 143 5.72 4.23 19.68
C ASP A 143 5.84 5.74 19.98
N LEU A 144 6.51 6.50 19.10
CA LEU A 144 6.47 7.95 19.16
C LEU A 144 5.02 8.44 19.07
N THR A 145 4.65 9.36 19.96
CA THR A 145 3.31 9.96 20.02
C THR A 145 3.29 11.42 19.54
N GLN A 146 4.46 11.96 19.18
CA GLN A 146 4.66 13.30 18.66
C GLN A 146 5.90 13.33 17.77
N SER A 147 5.99 14.33 16.89
CA SER A 147 7.16 14.55 16.05
C SER A 147 8.41 14.86 16.88
N SER A 148 9.57 14.62 16.30
CA SER A 148 10.88 14.93 16.85
C SER A 148 11.76 15.63 15.82
N GLU A 149 12.97 15.99 16.22
CA GLU A 149 14.00 16.51 15.30
C GLU A 149 14.34 15.55 14.14
N LYS A 150 14.14 14.24 14.33
CA LYS A 150 14.55 13.17 13.39
C LYS A 150 13.39 12.50 12.65
N VAL A 151 12.17 12.71 13.13
CA VAL A 151 10.99 11.96 12.69
C VAL A 151 9.78 12.87 12.72
N PHE A 152 9.13 13.02 11.58
CA PHE A 152 7.78 13.56 11.51
C PHE A 152 6.77 12.45 11.79
N TYR A 153 5.93 12.69 12.79
CA TYR A 153 4.88 11.77 13.22
C TYR A 153 3.51 12.35 12.88
N SER A 154 2.68 11.53 12.26
CA SER A 154 1.29 11.85 11.96
C SER A 154 0.40 10.71 12.45
N SER A 155 -0.41 10.99 13.46
CA SER A 155 -1.27 10.00 14.10
C SER A 155 -2.46 9.58 13.23
N THR A 156 -3.08 8.45 13.59
CA THR A 156 -4.38 8.02 13.07
C THR A 156 -5.44 9.11 13.22
N THR A 157 -6.30 9.23 12.21
CA THR A 157 -7.50 10.08 12.23
C THR A 157 -8.74 9.24 11.87
N ASN A 158 -9.94 9.83 11.88
CA ASN A 158 -11.15 9.13 11.43
C ASN A 158 -11.05 8.61 9.98
N PHE A 159 -10.17 9.21 9.17
CA PHE A 159 -9.95 8.86 7.77
C PHE A 159 -8.64 8.08 7.55
N LYS A 160 -7.73 8.09 8.53
CA LYS A 160 -6.39 7.49 8.46
C LYS A 160 -6.22 6.41 9.54
N LYS A 161 -6.11 5.15 9.12
CA LYS A 161 -6.11 3.96 10.01
C LYS A 161 -4.73 3.54 10.54
N PHE A 162 -3.70 4.34 10.27
CA PHE A 162 -2.32 4.05 10.65
C PHE A 162 -1.63 5.33 11.15
N ASP A 163 -0.68 5.18 12.05
CA ASP A 163 0.29 6.24 12.34
C ASP A 163 1.36 6.22 11.25
N SER A 164 1.81 7.39 10.80
CA SER A 164 2.93 7.52 9.86
C SER A 164 4.14 8.12 10.56
N PHE A 165 5.31 7.57 10.23
CA PHE A 165 6.60 8.01 10.73
C PHE A 165 7.50 8.25 9.52
N PHE A 166 7.84 9.50 9.25
CA PHE A 166 8.72 9.88 8.16
C PHE A 166 10.06 10.34 8.74
N VAL A 167 11.16 9.78 8.27
CA VAL A 167 12.49 10.24 8.70
C VAL A 167 12.73 11.62 8.08
N GLU A 168 12.73 12.62 8.93
CA GLU A 168 12.77 14.04 8.57
C GLU A 168 13.74 14.77 9.50
N ASN A 169 14.52 15.69 8.96
CA ASN A 169 15.29 16.65 9.76
C ASN A 169 14.55 17.99 9.81
N SER A 170 13.90 18.28 10.94
CA SER A 170 13.12 19.50 11.15
C SER A 170 13.94 20.68 11.65
N LEU A 171 15.20 20.48 12.07
CA LEU A 171 16.04 21.56 12.58
C LEU A 171 16.86 22.19 11.45
N VAL A 172 16.40 23.37 11.08
CA VAL A 172 16.93 24.30 10.07
C VAL A 172 18.20 24.95 10.60
N ASP A 173 19.30 24.22 10.59
CA ASP A 173 20.61 24.85 10.45
C ASP A 173 21.23 24.29 9.17
N GLU A 174 21.49 25.20 8.24
CA GLU A 174 21.76 25.00 6.80
C GLU A 174 22.96 24.08 6.47
N TRP A 175 23.61 23.49 7.47
CA TRP A 175 24.89 22.81 7.33
C TRP A 175 25.02 21.62 8.29
N LYS A 176 24.57 20.44 7.87
CA LYS A 176 25.46 19.33 7.42
C LYS A 176 25.03 17.92 7.76
N THR A 177 24.14 17.68 8.73
CA THR A 177 23.90 16.31 9.16
C THR A 177 22.43 15.94 9.03
N GLU A 178 22.13 15.06 8.08
CA GLU A 178 20.83 14.41 7.96
C GLU A 178 20.76 13.17 8.84
N PHE A 179 19.60 12.51 8.91
CA PHE A 179 19.43 11.32 9.72
C PHE A 179 19.17 10.07 8.89
N ALA A 180 19.77 8.96 9.30
CA ALA A 180 19.55 7.64 8.71
C ALA A 180 19.04 6.68 9.78
N ALA A 181 17.77 6.25 9.69
CA ALA A 181 17.24 5.25 10.60
C ALA A 181 17.79 3.87 10.22
N THR A 182 18.90 3.47 10.82
CA THR A 182 19.54 2.16 10.57
C THR A 182 18.93 1.05 11.42
N GLN A 183 18.03 1.40 12.34
CA GLN A 183 17.30 0.45 13.18
C GLN A 183 15.86 0.93 13.37
N VAL A 184 14.91 0.00 13.40
CA VAL A 184 13.50 0.27 13.66
C VAL A 184 12.99 -0.63 14.77
N TYR A 185 12.39 -0.03 15.79
CA TYR A 185 11.85 -0.69 16.97
C TYR A 185 10.36 -0.38 17.14
N HIS A 186 9.64 -1.32 17.73
CA HIS A 186 8.35 -1.09 18.37
C HIS A 186 8.51 -1.44 19.86
N ASN A 187 8.45 -0.42 20.71
CA ASN A 187 8.74 -0.39 22.13
C ASN A 187 10.19 -0.82 22.37
N VAL A 188 10.36 -2.01 22.91
CA VAL A 188 11.67 -2.65 23.15
C VAL A 188 11.95 -3.76 22.12
N THR A 189 11.01 -4.05 21.22
CA THR A 189 11.14 -5.13 20.25
C THR A 189 11.73 -4.58 18.96
N PRO A 190 12.90 -5.09 18.51
CA PRO A 190 13.42 -4.72 17.21
C PRO A 190 12.57 -5.32 16.10
N LEU A 191 12.26 -4.52 15.08
CA LEU A 191 11.60 -4.97 13.87
C LEU A 191 12.61 -5.17 12.74
N TRP A 192 13.51 -4.20 12.55
CA TRP A 192 14.43 -4.20 11.42
C TRP A 192 15.77 -3.54 11.75
N PHE A 193 16.83 -4.02 11.11
CA PHE A 193 18.18 -3.46 11.17
C PHE A 193 18.77 -3.38 9.76
N ALA A 194 19.52 -2.32 9.50
CA ALA A 194 20.37 -2.20 8.32
C ALA A 194 21.41 -3.33 8.33
N THR A 195 21.56 -4.00 7.19
CA THR A 195 22.51 -5.09 7.02
C THR A 195 23.75 -4.67 6.21
N LYS A 196 23.63 -3.57 5.47
CA LYS A 196 24.72 -2.99 4.67
C LYS A 196 24.85 -1.49 4.91
N PRO A 197 26.06 -0.92 4.76
CA PRO A 197 26.25 0.51 4.79
C PRO A 197 25.34 1.23 3.77
N GLY A 198 24.69 2.30 4.21
CA GLY A 198 23.75 3.08 3.39
C GLY A 198 22.31 2.58 3.39
N GLU A 199 22.03 1.37 3.92
CA GLU A 199 20.64 0.93 4.13
C GLU A 199 19.99 1.72 5.27
N ARG A 200 18.76 2.19 5.06
CA ARG A 200 18.00 2.93 6.07
C ARG A 200 16.50 2.82 5.87
N ALA A 201 15.75 2.83 6.96
CA ALA A 201 14.32 3.10 6.90
C ALA A 201 14.10 4.59 6.60
N VAL A 202 13.21 4.90 5.66
CA VAL A 202 12.86 6.28 5.27
C VAL A 202 11.44 6.65 5.68
N ALA A 203 10.55 5.66 5.78
CA ALA A 203 9.22 5.81 6.34
C ALA A 203 8.74 4.52 7.00
N ALA A 204 7.77 4.64 7.90
CA ALA A 204 7.03 3.53 8.46
C ALA A 204 5.55 3.90 8.64
N TRP A 205 4.69 2.90 8.55
CA TRP A 205 3.27 3.01 8.86
C TRP A 205 2.86 1.91 9.84
N ALA A 206 2.28 2.30 10.96
CA ALA A 206 1.83 1.38 12.01
C ALA A 206 0.30 1.40 12.12
N TYR A 207 -0.34 0.30 11.72
CA TYR A 207 -1.79 0.14 11.70
C TYR A 207 -2.31 -0.26 13.07
N LYS A 208 -3.42 0.36 13.48
CA LYS A 208 -4.02 0.17 14.81
C LYS A 208 -5.30 -0.65 14.80
N SER A 209 -5.45 -1.47 15.83
CA SER A 209 -6.73 -2.05 16.24
C SER A 209 -7.00 -1.57 17.66
N GLY A 210 -7.95 -0.65 17.81
CA GLY A 210 -8.11 0.12 19.05
C GLY A 210 -6.89 1.00 19.32
N LYS A 211 -6.23 0.81 20.47
CA LYS A 211 -5.04 1.58 20.87
C LYS A 211 -3.71 0.90 20.52
N GLU A 212 -3.73 -0.34 20.03
CA GLU A 212 -2.52 -1.10 19.79
C GLU A 212 -2.17 -1.19 18.30
N HIS A 213 -0.88 -1.08 18.00
CA HIS A 213 -0.34 -1.46 16.70
C HIS A 213 -0.41 -2.97 16.51
N TYR A 214 -0.95 -3.42 15.37
CA TYR A 214 -1.01 -4.84 15.02
C TYR A 214 -0.24 -5.17 13.73
N LEU A 215 -0.02 -4.19 12.85
CA LEU A 215 0.74 -4.34 11.61
C LEU A 215 1.66 -3.14 11.47
N ALA A 216 2.92 -3.36 11.13
CA ALA A 216 3.88 -2.31 10.80
C ALA A 216 4.44 -2.57 9.40
N ARG A 217 4.47 -1.52 8.58
CA ARG A 217 5.02 -1.55 7.23
C ARG A 217 6.15 -0.53 7.15
N LEU A 218 7.35 -0.98 6.83
CA LEU A 218 8.54 -0.13 6.74
C LEU A 218 8.93 0.04 5.29
N LEU A 219 9.18 1.27 4.85
CA LEU A 219 9.83 1.58 3.59
C LEU A 219 11.32 1.77 3.85
N VAL A 220 12.12 0.86 3.30
CA VAL A 220 13.56 0.83 3.46
C VAL A 220 14.22 1.16 2.12
N ARG A 221 15.18 2.07 2.14
CA ARG A 221 16.09 2.34 1.03
C ARG A 221 17.33 1.47 1.20
N ASN A 222 17.66 0.71 0.16
CA ASN A 222 18.83 -0.14 0.11
C ASN A 222 20.09 0.66 -0.26
N ALA A 223 21.25 0.05 -0.07
CA ALA A 223 22.55 0.63 -0.46
C ALA A 223 22.66 0.95 -1.96
N ASP A 224 21.87 0.27 -2.82
CA ASP A 224 21.81 0.52 -4.27
C ASP A 224 20.74 1.56 -4.67
N PHE A 225 20.25 2.34 -3.70
CA PHE A 225 19.19 3.34 -3.84
C PHE A 225 17.83 2.83 -4.30
N LYS A 226 17.65 1.51 -4.47
CA LYS A 226 16.34 0.90 -4.59
C LYS A 226 15.66 0.90 -3.23
N PHE A 227 14.37 0.62 -3.21
CA PHE A 227 13.65 0.44 -1.95
C PHE A 227 12.92 -0.89 -1.93
N ARG A 228 12.47 -1.22 -0.72
CA ARG A 228 11.69 -2.39 -0.41
C ARG A 228 10.79 -2.10 0.77
N PHE A 229 9.62 -2.75 0.77
CA PHE A 229 8.79 -2.82 1.96
C PHE A 229 9.17 -4.01 2.83
N PHE A 230 9.17 -3.79 4.15
CA PHE A 230 9.21 -4.85 5.14
C PHE A 230 7.94 -4.78 5.96
N ASN A 231 7.19 -5.89 6.00
CA ASN A 231 5.94 -5.97 6.73
C ASN A 231 6.11 -6.84 7.99
N PHE A 232 5.54 -6.39 9.10
CA PHE A 232 5.61 -7.06 10.39
C PHE A 232 4.22 -7.17 10.99
N LEU A 233 3.80 -8.37 11.36
CA LEU A 233 2.51 -8.62 12.01
C LEU A 233 2.74 -8.93 13.48
N LYS A 234 2.00 -8.28 14.37
CA LYS A 234 1.98 -8.58 15.80
C LYS A 234 1.08 -9.79 16.03
N VAL A 235 1.67 -10.90 16.47
CA VAL A 235 0.95 -12.11 16.87
C VAL A 235 1.15 -12.29 18.37
N GLY A 236 0.09 -12.01 19.15
CA GLY A 236 0.19 -11.95 20.61
C GLY A 236 1.11 -10.82 21.07
N LYS A 237 2.22 -11.17 21.74
CA LYS A 237 3.22 -10.20 22.24
C LYS A 237 4.45 -10.08 21.33
N THR A 238 4.50 -10.84 20.24
CA THR A 238 5.68 -10.92 19.37
C THR A 238 5.39 -10.34 18.00
N TRP A 239 6.35 -9.61 17.44
CA TRP A 239 6.33 -9.18 16.06
C TRP A 239 6.95 -10.25 15.18
N THR A 240 6.24 -10.64 14.12
CA THR A 240 6.70 -11.62 13.13
C THR A 240 6.90 -10.90 11.81
N SER A 241 8.11 -11.00 11.25
CA SER A 241 8.36 -10.52 9.89
C SER A 241 7.57 -11.37 8.91
N LEU A 242 6.80 -10.73 8.06
CA LEU A 242 6.03 -11.39 7.01
C LEU A 242 6.91 -11.76 5.81
N GLU A 243 8.16 -11.27 5.77
CA GLU A 243 9.17 -11.74 4.82
C GLU A 243 9.65 -13.16 5.14
N GLN A 244 9.51 -13.57 6.39
CA GLN A 244 9.85 -14.91 6.85
C GLN A 244 8.59 -15.78 6.72
N GLN A 245 8.65 -16.79 5.85
CA GLN A 245 7.54 -17.71 5.53
C GLN A 245 6.77 -18.19 6.77
N PRO A 246 5.45 -18.49 6.67
CA PRO A 246 4.71 -18.88 5.45
C PRO A 246 3.84 -17.78 4.79
N PHE A 247 3.87 -16.54 5.26
CA PHE A 247 2.93 -15.50 4.82
C PHE A 247 3.53 -14.56 3.74
N THR A 248 3.53 -14.94 2.47
CA THR A 248 3.83 -13.98 1.40
C THR A 248 2.59 -13.13 1.10
N PHE A 249 2.66 -11.82 1.36
CA PHE A 249 1.75 -10.84 0.78
C PHE A 249 1.77 -10.95 -0.74
N LEU A 250 0.63 -10.74 -1.40
CA LEU A 250 0.60 -10.67 -2.86
C LEU A 250 1.49 -9.50 -3.28
N LYS A 251 2.37 -9.71 -4.28
CA LYS A 251 3.25 -8.64 -4.82
C LYS A 251 2.49 -7.37 -5.24
N SER A 252 1.19 -7.45 -5.46
CA SER A 252 0.32 -6.29 -5.73
C SER A 252 0.29 -5.29 -4.56
N ASP A 253 0.43 -5.74 -3.32
CA ASP A 253 0.31 -4.88 -2.13
C ASP A 253 1.56 -4.03 -1.90
N ASP A 254 2.73 -4.45 -2.41
CA ASP A 254 3.97 -3.67 -2.39
C ASP A 254 3.87 -2.39 -3.24
N SER A 255 2.89 -2.30 -4.13
CA SER A 255 2.63 -1.11 -4.97
C SER A 255 1.63 -0.13 -4.35
N VAL A 256 0.89 -0.56 -3.33
CA VAL A 256 -0.12 0.29 -2.67
C VAL A 256 0.56 1.08 -1.56
N PHE A 257 1.01 2.28 -1.90
CA PHE A 257 1.47 3.26 -0.93
C PHE A 257 0.28 3.87 -0.17
N PRO A 258 0.46 4.22 1.11
CA PRO A 258 -0.54 4.99 1.84
C PRO A 258 -0.85 6.34 1.17
N GLU A 259 -2.07 6.83 1.38
CA GLU A 259 -2.59 8.04 0.70
C GLU A 259 -1.77 9.31 0.98
N ASP A 260 -0.99 9.32 2.06
CA ASP A 260 -0.10 10.42 2.44
C ASP A 260 1.28 10.38 1.77
N PHE A 261 1.51 9.43 0.84
CA PHE A 261 2.80 9.24 0.19
C PHE A 261 2.76 9.58 -1.30
N TYR A 262 3.67 10.45 -1.74
CA TYR A 262 3.61 11.05 -3.08
C TYR A 262 4.97 11.22 -3.78
N TYR A 263 6.03 10.56 -3.30
CA TYR A 263 7.40 10.69 -3.81
C TYR A 263 7.64 9.78 -5.03
N PRO A 264 7.85 10.33 -6.25
CA PRO A 264 7.80 9.57 -7.50
C PRO A 264 8.89 8.50 -7.62
N GLU A 265 10.07 8.73 -7.04
CA GLU A 265 11.18 7.78 -7.06
C GLU A 265 10.87 6.49 -6.29
N TYR A 266 9.85 6.52 -5.44
CA TYR A 266 9.32 5.37 -4.71
C TYR A 266 8.05 4.80 -5.36
N LEU A 267 7.25 5.61 -6.06
CA LEU A 267 6.00 5.14 -6.68
C LEU A 267 6.21 4.34 -7.97
N ASN A 268 7.20 4.73 -8.79
CA ASN A 268 7.35 4.20 -10.16
C ASN A 268 8.42 3.12 -10.30
N ASN A 269 9.13 2.83 -9.22
CA ASN A 269 10.15 1.82 -9.19
C ASN A 269 9.51 0.49 -8.75
N SER A 270 9.78 -0.58 -9.48
CA SER A 270 9.38 -1.91 -9.02
C SER A 270 10.20 -2.26 -7.77
N PRO A 271 9.57 -2.77 -6.69
CA PRO A 271 10.30 -3.24 -5.53
C PRO A 271 11.33 -4.28 -5.96
N SER A 272 12.53 -4.23 -5.36
CA SER A 272 13.57 -5.22 -5.67
C SER A 272 13.03 -6.63 -5.41
N PRO A 273 13.26 -7.60 -6.32
CA PRO A 273 12.80 -8.97 -6.11
C PRO A 273 13.33 -9.49 -4.78
N THR A 274 12.45 -10.10 -3.97
CA THR A 274 12.85 -10.85 -2.78
C THR A 274 13.68 -12.05 -3.22
N TYR A 275 14.99 -11.86 -3.36
CA TYR A 275 15.91 -12.97 -3.48
C TYR A 275 15.93 -13.67 -2.12
N PHE A 276 15.32 -14.85 -2.06
CA PHE A 276 15.48 -15.75 -0.94
C PHE A 276 16.96 -16.10 -0.82
N MET A 277 17.68 -15.43 0.09
CA MET A 277 18.89 -16.01 0.65
C MET A 277 18.44 -17.16 1.54
N VAL A 278 18.15 -18.31 0.93
CA VAL A 278 18.27 -19.56 1.65
C VAL A 278 19.76 -19.69 1.91
N SER A 279 20.19 -19.42 3.14
CA SER A 279 21.51 -19.81 3.61
C SER A 279 21.65 -21.29 3.27
N SER A 280 22.45 -21.59 2.26
CA SER A 280 22.72 -22.93 1.79
C SER A 280 23.35 -23.69 2.96
N VAL A 281 22.54 -24.55 3.58
CA VAL A 281 23.04 -25.63 4.43
C VAL A 281 23.99 -26.45 3.56
N ASN A 282 25.23 -26.58 4.02
CA ASN A 282 26.28 -27.37 3.41
C ASN A 282 25.77 -28.77 3.04
N LEU A 283 25.58 -29.01 1.75
CA LEU A 283 25.52 -30.35 1.17
C LEU A 283 26.68 -30.46 0.19
N SER A 284 27.77 -31.00 0.71
CA SER A 284 28.85 -31.57 -0.06
C SER A 284 28.31 -32.74 -0.87
N GLU A 285 28.15 -32.59 -2.18
CA GLU A 285 28.32 -33.73 -3.09
C GLU A 285 28.74 -33.24 -4.48
N LYS A 286 29.92 -33.73 -4.87
CA LYS A 286 30.54 -33.51 -6.17
C LYS A 286 29.68 -34.15 -7.25
N THR A 287 29.27 -33.36 -8.24
CA THR A 287 29.08 -33.88 -9.59
C THR A 287 29.55 -32.85 -10.60
N SER A 288 30.65 -33.17 -11.27
CA SER A 288 31.20 -32.43 -12.39
C SER A 288 30.33 -32.64 -13.63
N LEU A 289 29.80 -31.56 -14.20
CA LEU A 289 29.32 -31.56 -15.58
C LEU A 289 29.83 -30.32 -16.31
N THR A 290 30.22 -30.58 -17.54
CA THR A 290 31.15 -29.86 -18.42
C THR A 290 30.47 -28.86 -19.34
N GLN A 291 31.21 -27.77 -19.64
CA GLN A 291 31.20 -26.92 -20.85
C GLN A 291 29.88 -26.20 -21.27
N PRO A 292 29.85 -24.85 -21.26
CA PRO A 292 28.68 -24.02 -21.59
C PRO A 292 28.51 -23.67 -23.09
N SER A 293 28.86 -24.58 -24.02
CA SER A 293 28.80 -24.32 -25.47
C SER A 293 27.59 -24.91 -26.22
N ASP A 294 26.70 -25.64 -25.55
CA ASP A 294 25.69 -26.47 -26.22
C ASP A 294 24.26 -25.87 -26.28
N PHE A 295 24.08 -24.58 -26.02
CA PHE A 295 22.76 -23.93 -26.04
C PHE A 295 22.74 -22.56 -26.71
N VAL A 296 23.26 -22.46 -27.94
CA VAL A 296 23.01 -21.31 -28.81
C VAL A 296 22.38 -21.80 -30.11
N ASP A 297 21.06 -21.62 -30.22
CA ASP A 297 20.31 -21.75 -31.47
C ASP A 297 20.15 -20.34 -32.06
N ASP A 298 20.94 -20.05 -33.10
CA ASP A 298 21.04 -18.75 -33.78
C ASP A 298 19.91 -18.50 -34.81
N SER A 299 18.71 -19.05 -34.59
CA SER A 299 17.61 -18.96 -35.57
C SER A 299 16.33 -18.30 -35.08
N PHE A 300 16.37 -17.49 -34.00
CA PHE A 300 15.19 -16.75 -33.53
C PHE A 300 15.17 -15.28 -33.99
N GLU A 301 14.46 -15.02 -35.10
CA GLU A 301 14.07 -13.67 -35.52
C GLU A 301 13.13 -13.03 -34.47
N TYR A 302 13.62 -11.98 -33.81
CA TYR A 302 12.82 -11.16 -32.89
C TYR A 302 11.82 -10.30 -33.69
N ARG A 303 10.53 -10.68 -33.66
CA ARG A 303 9.41 -9.80 -34.04
C ARG A 303 8.92 -9.02 -32.83
N PRO A 304 8.93 -7.68 -32.84
CA PRO A 304 8.38 -6.88 -31.75
C PRO A 304 6.85 -6.79 -31.92
N GLU A 305 6.12 -7.75 -31.35
CA GLU A 305 4.67 -7.63 -31.19
C GLU A 305 4.28 -7.44 -29.72
N SER A 306 3.40 -6.45 -29.52
CA SER A 306 2.75 -5.98 -28.30
C SER A 306 3.60 -5.16 -27.31
N LYS A 307 3.33 -3.85 -27.36
CA LYS A 307 3.54 -2.87 -26.28
C LYS A 307 2.97 -3.43 -24.97
N PRO A 308 3.53 -3.10 -23.79
CA PRO A 308 2.87 -3.43 -22.53
C PRO A 308 1.51 -2.71 -22.52
N GLU A 309 0.44 -3.51 -22.56
CA GLU A 309 -0.91 -3.02 -22.42
C GLU A 309 -1.04 -2.27 -21.08
N SER A 310 -1.87 -1.24 -21.12
CA SER A 310 -2.38 -0.42 -20.03
C SER A 310 -2.52 -1.16 -18.69
N TYR A 311 -2.25 -0.43 -17.61
CA TYR A 311 -2.66 -0.72 -16.23
C TYR A 311 -3.99 -1.49 -16.17
N ASP A 312 -3.91 -2.78 -15.86
CA ASP A 312 -5.00 -3.72 -16.10
C ASP A 312 -5.99 -3.75 -14.93
N PHE A 313 -7.03 -2.90 -15.01
CA PHE A 313 -8.23 -3.02 -14.17
C PHE A 313 -8.88 -4.43 -14.24
N ARG A 314 -8.55 -5.27 -15.23
CA ARG A 314 -9.09 -6.63 -15.36
C ARG A 314 -8.43 -7.62 -14.38
N HIS A 315 -7.23 -7.35 -13.85
CA HIS A 315 -6.56 -8.29 -12.94
C HIS A 315 -7.26 -8.42 -11.58
N PHE A 316 -7.88 -7.34 -11.09
CA PHE A 316 -8.65 -7.37 -9.84
C PHE A 316 -10.05 -7.99 -10.01
N ASN A 317 -10.58 -8.03 -11.23
CA ASN A 317 -11.87 -8.65 -11.55
C ASN A 317 -11.72 -10.00 -12.28
N ALA A 318 -10.51 -10.55 -12.35
CA ALA A 318 -10.29 -11.83 -12.99
C ALA A 318 -11.04 -12.93 -12.18
N PRO A 319 -11.88 -13.76 -12.84
CA PRO A 319 -12.52 -14.87 -12.18
C PRO A 319 -11.52 -15.75 -11.45
N ILE A 320 -11.78 -16.07 -10.18
CA ILE A 320 -10.98 -17.03 -9.41
C ILE A 320 -11.08 -18.40 -10.12
N PRO A 321 -9.97 -18.96 -10.62
CA PRO A 321 -10.02 -20.24 -11.31
C PRO A 321 -10.54 -21.34 -10.41
N PHE A 322 -11.40 -22.23 -10.92
CA PHE A 322 -11.91 -23.38 -10.15
C PHE A 322 -10.79 -24.25 -9.59
N THR A 323 -9.63 -24.29 -10.25
CA THR A 323 -8.43 -25.00 -9.78
C THR A 323 -7.85 -24.44 -8.48
N LYS A 324 -8.18 -23.19 -8.12
CA LYS A 324 -7.82 -22.57 -6.85
C LYS A 324 -8.88 -22.75 -5.76
N LEU A 325 -10.05 -23.29 -6.07
CA LEU A 325 -11.11 -23.49 -5.09
C LEU A 325 -10.98 -24.85 -4.42
N VAL A 326 -11.10 -24.85 -3.10
CA VAL A 326 -11.18 -26.05 -2.28
C VAL A 326 -12.47 -26.03 -1.46
N ARG A 327 -12.93 -27.23 -1.06
CA ARG A 327 -14.13 -27.41 -0.24
C ARG A 327 -13.73 -27.64 1.20
N LEU A 328 -14.21 -26.81 2.11
CA LEU A 328 -14.06 -27.00 3.54
C LEU A 328 -15.31 -27.69 4.11
N ASP A 329 -15.12 -28.87 4.69
CA ASP A 329 -16.15 -29.61 5.42
C ASP A 329 -15.62 -29.98 6.80
N PHE A 330 -16.02 -29.23 7.81
CA PHE A 330 -15.48 -29.38 9.16
C PHE A 330 -16.30 -30.37 10.02
N SER A 331 -17.35 -31.00 9.45
CA SER A 331 -17.94 -32.21 10.05
C SER A 331 -17.01 -33.42 9.94
N LYS A 332 -15.97 -33.30 9.11
CA LYS A 332 -14.93 -34.29 8.88
C LYS A 332 -13.59 -33.72 9.32
N ARG A 333 -12.60 -34.60 9.45
CA ARG A 333 -11.21 -34.19 9.62
C ARG A 333 -10.78 -33.39 8.38
N VAL A 334 -10.36 -32.15 8.58
CA VAL A 334 -9.86 -31.28 7.51
C VAL A 334 -8.40 -31.64 7.21
N PRO A 335 -8.07 -32.08 5.97
CA PRO A 335 -6.68 -32.36 5.61
C PRO A 335 -5.84 -31.08 5.58
N ASN A 336 -4.57 -31.18 5.94
CA ASN A 336 -3.62 -30.05 5.85
C ASN A 336 -3.41 -29.56 4.41
N SER A 337 -3.77 -30.34 3.40
CA SER A 337 -3.77 -29.93 1.99
C SER A 337 -4.93 -29.00 1.63
N VAL A 338 -5.98 -28.95 2.45
CA VAL A 338 -7.17 -28.10 2.25
C VAL A 338 -7.06 -26.81 3.05
N ALA A 339 -6.68 -26.90 4.32
CA ALA A 339 -6.62 -25.75 5.21
C ALA A 339 -5.53 -25.89 6.28
N SER A 340 -5.02 -24.75 6.73
CA SER A 340 -4.36 -24.61 8.03
C SER A 340 -5.42 -24.38 9.12
N TYR A 341 -5.10 -24.81 10.33
CA TYR A 341 -6.00 -24.82 11.48
C TYR A 341 -5.33 -24.19 12.69
N VAL A 342 -6.00 -23.24 13.32
CA VAL A 342 -5.51 -22.54 14.51
C VAL A 342 -6.62 -22.51 15.56
N THR A 343 -6.27 -22.78 16.81
CA THR A 343 -7.18 -22.65 17.95
C THR A 343 -6.77 -21.48 18.83
N GLY A 344 -7.75 -20.77 19.36
CA GLY A 344 -7.55 -19.71 20.34
C GLY A 344 -8.68 -19.65 21.35
N GLN A 345 -8.62 -18.65 22.23
CA GLN A 345 -9.72 -18.27 23.09
C GLN A 345 -10.12 -16.82 22.83
N PHE A 346 -11.42 -16.54 22.90
CA PHE A 346 -11.98 -15.21 22.83
C PHE A 346 -12.60 -14.88 24.19
N ASP A 347 -12.16 -13.76 24.78
CA ASP A 347 -12.55 -13.29 26.12
C ASP A 347 -12.43 -14.35 27.24
N ASN A 348 -11.51 -15.31 27.10
CA ASN A 348 -11.34 -16.48 27.99
C ASN A 348 -12.60 -17.35 28.19
N LYS A 349 -13.68 -17.12 27.44
CA LYS A 349 -14.96 -17.84 27.55
C LYS A 349 -15.22 -18.76 26.37
N LEU A 350 -14.91 -18.29 25.17
CA LEU A 350 -15.19 -19.01 23.94
C LEU A 350 -13.92 -19.61 23.37
N SER A 351 -13.97 -20.89 22.98
CA SER A 351 -12.88 -21.47 22.18
C SER A 351 -13.11 -21.18 20.71
N VAL A 352 -12.13 -20.60 20.05
CA VAL A 352 -12.20 -20.21 18.63
C VAL A 352 -11.40 -21.21 17.80
N GLN A 353 -12.01 -21.72 16.74
CA GLN A 353 -11.37 -22.56 15.73
C GLN A 353 -11.33 -21.81 14.41
N SER A 354 -10.13 -21.49 13.94
CA SER A 354 -9.91 -20.73 12.70
C SER A 354 -9.34 -21.65 11.63
N PHE A 355 -9.93 -21.60 10.44
CA PHE A 355 -9.47 -22.32 9.26
C PHE A 355 -9.12 -21.34 8.16
N TYR A 356 -7.95 -21.51 7.56
CA TYR A 356 -7.50 -20.72 6.42
C TYR A 356 -7.14 -21.66 5.28
N PRO A 357 -7.51 -21.38 4.03
CA PRO A 357 -7.21 -22.27 2.92
C PRO A 357 -5.69 -22.41 2.75
N THR A 358 -5.24 -23.53 2.19
CA THR A 358 -3.82 -23.67 1.83
C THR A 358 -3.40 -22.59 0.83
N PHE A 359 -2.11 -22.25 0.85
CA PHE A 359 -1.57 -21.14 0.05
C PHE A 359 -1.98 -21.22 -1.43
N GLY A 360 -2.40 -20.08 -1.98
CA GLY A 360 -2.86 -19.97 -3.37
C GLY A 360 -4.24 -20.60 -3.64
N LYS A 361 -4.94 -21.07 -2.60
CA LYS A 361 -6.30 -21.60 -2.66
C LYS A 361 -7.28 -20.68 -1.93
N PHE A 362 -8.56 -20.91 -2.20
CA PHE A 362 -9.68 -20.26 -1.53
C PHE A 362 -10.76 -21.30 -1.19
N PHE A 363 -11.57 -21.04 -0.18
CA PHE A 363 -12.77 -21.84 0.05
C PHE A 363 -13.86 -21.42 -0.94
N GLY A 364 -14.17 -22.31 -1.89
CA GLY A 364 -15.34 -22.14 -2.77
C GLY A 364 -16.65 -22.51 -2.08
N VAL A 365 -16.57 -23.43 -1.11
CA VAL A 365 -17.70 -23.88 -0.29
C VAL A 365 -17.20 -24.17 1.13
N VAL A 366 -17.92 -23.66 2.13
CA VAL A 366 -17.75 -23.98 3.55
C VAL A 366 -19.02 -24.65 4.06
N ARG A 367 -18.90 -25.84 4.66
CA ARG A 367 -20.05 -26.60 5.16
C ARG A 367 -19.79 -27.32 6.47
N ASP A 368 -20.89 -27.59 7.17
CA ASP A 368 -21.00 -28.47 8.32
C ASP A 368 -21.83 -29.69 7.94
N GLY A 369 -21.19 -30.73 7.41
CA GLY A 369 -21.89 -31.93 6.95
C GLY A 369 -22.77 -31.62 5.74
N ASN A 370 -24.09 -31.63 5.95
CA ASN A 370 -25.06 -31.33 4.89
C ASN A 370 -25.45 -29.84 4.84
N HIS A 371 -25.01 -29.03 5.80
CA HIS A 371 -25.37 -27.60 5.88
C HIS A 371 -24.29 -26.74 5.24
N VAL A 372 -24.64 -26.06 4.16
CA VAL A 372 -23.79 -25.04 3.53
C VAL A 372 -23.87 -23.76 4.37
N ILE A 373 -22.71 -23.25 4.77
CA ILE A 373 -22.59 -21.97 5.49
C ILE A 373 -22.26 -20.87 4.49
N PHE A 374 -21.31 -21.15 3.61
CA PHE A 374 -20.91 -20.27 2.53
C PHE A 374 -20.75 -21.08 1.26
N GLU A 375 -21.29 -20.55 0.18
CA GLU A 375 -21.05 -21.03 -1.18
C GLU A 375 -20.85 -19.80 -2.05
N ARG A 376 -19.80 -19.84 -2.85
CA ARG A 376 -19.45 -18.77 -3.78
C ARG A 376 -20.59 -18.52 -4.76
N ASN A 377 -21.11 -17.29 -4.77
CA ASN A 377 -22.20 -16.88 -5.67
C ASN A 377 -21.71 -16.26 -6.99
N VAL A 378 -20.52 -15.67 -7.01
CA VAL A 378 -19.93 -15.04 -8.20
C VAL A 378 -18.49 -15.46 -8.37
N ASP A 379 -17.99 -15.43 -9.60
CA ASP A 379 -16.68 -15.95 -9.92
C ASP A 379 -15.51 -15.09 -9.43
N VAL A 380 -15.77 -13.90 -8.92
CA VAL A 380 -14.75 -13.02 -8.33
C VAL A 380 -14.68 -13.07 -6.80
N GLU A 381 -15.59 -13.79 -6.15
CA GLU A 381 -15.62 -13.91 -4.68
C GLU A 381 -15.15 -15.28 -4.20
N ALA A 382 -14.50 -15.32 -3.05
CA ALA A 382 -14.23 -16.57 -2.35
C ALA A 382 -13.97 -16.34 -0.86
N CYS A 383 -14.12 -17.40 -0.06
CA CYS A 383 -13.84 -17.34 1.37
C CYS A 383 -12.32 -17.55 1.62
N VAL A 384 -11.72 -16.61 2.35
CA VAL A 384 -10.29 -16.59 2.70
C VAL A 384 -10.03 -17.06 4.12
N GLY A 385 -11.08 -17.25 4.91
CA GLY A 385 -10.97 -17.79 6.26
C GLY A 385 -12.34 -17.98 6.89
N VAL A 386 -12.44 -18.90 7.86
CA VAL A 386 -13.63 -19.04 8.68
C VAL A 386 -13.25 -19.26 10.13
N HIS A 387 -13.96 -18.58 11.03
CA HIS A 387 -13.80 -18.68 12.47
C HIS A 387 -15.06 -19.29 13.07
N PHE A 388 -14.91 -20.36 13.87
CA PHE A 388 -15.99 -20.95 14.65
C PHE A 388 -15.79 -20.66 16.13
N TYR A 389 -16.82 -20.11 16.76
CA TYR A 389 -16.84 -19.85 18.19
C TYR A 389 -17.63 -20.97 18.85
N ASN A 390 -16.98 -21.67 19.77
CA ASN A 390 -17.54 -22.83 20.43
C ASN A 390 -17.90 -22.50 21.87
N LYS A 391 -19.15 -22.81 22.24
CA LYS A 391 -19.65 -22.83 23.61
C LYS A 391 -19.76 -24.28 24.06
N ASP A 392 -19.20 -24.64 25.21
CA ASP A 392 -19.29 -26.02 25.75
C ASP A 392 -18.85 -27.10 24.74
N LYS A 393 -17.78 -26.81 23.97
CA LYS A 393 -17.23 -27.65 22.89
C LYS A 393 -18.15 -27.86 21.69
N GLN A 394 -19.28 -27.15 21.63
CA GLN A 394 -20.19 -27.14 20.48
C GLN A 394 -20.04 -25.84 19.68
N LYS A 395 -19.96 -25.97 18.36
CA LYS A 395 -19.93 -24.83 17.44
C LYS A 395 -21.25 -24.07 17.55
N TYR A 396 -21.18 -22.78 17.85
CA TYR A 396 -22.36 -21.96 18.10
C TYR A 396 -22.43 -20.76 17.15
N LEU A 397 -21.32 -20.07 16.90
CA LEU A 397 -21.23 -18.97 15.94
C LEU A 397 -20.17 -19.23 14.87
N ALA A 398 -20.33 -18.63 13.70
CA ALA A 398 -19.32 -18.61 12.64
C ALA A 398 -19.19 -17.23 11.99
N ASP A 399 -17.94 -16.81 11.74
CA ASP A 399 -17.58 -15.63 10.94
C ASP A 399 -16.82 -16.11 9.70
N VAL A 400 -17.40 -15.90 8.52
CA VAL A 400 -16.84 -16.26 7.22
C VAL A 400 -16.23 -15.01 6.58
N LEU A 401 -14.91 -15.01 6.39
CA LEU A 401 -14.19 -13.92 5.75
C LEU A 401 -14.26 -14.09 4.23
N VAL A 402 -15.03 -13.21 3.57
CA VAL A 402 -15.24 -13.24 2.13
C VAL A 402 -14.38 -12.16 1.48
N TYR A 403 -13.47 -12.59 0.62
CA TYR A 403 -12.79 -11.70 -0.31
C TYR A 403 -13.68 -11.41 -1.51
N SER A 404 -13.78 -10.13 -1.83
CA SER A 404 -14.44 -9.61 -3.03
C SER A 404 -13.68 -8.36 -3.48
N PRO A 405 -13.36 -8.21 -4.77
CA PRO A 405 -12.66 -7.03 -5.29
C PRO A 405 -13.39 -5.72 -4.98
N HIS A 406 -14.72 -5.78 -4.89
CA HIS A 406 -15.56 -4.60 -4.69
C HIS A 406 -16.08 -4.46 -3.25
N ASN A 407 -16.21 -5.57 -2.52
CA ASN A 407 -16.84 -5.54 -1.19
C ASN A 407 -16.39 -6.71 -0.30
N SER A 408 -15.13 -6.69 0.12
CA SER A 408 -14.63 -7.65 1.11
C SER A 408 -15.42 -7.49 2.41
N ARG A 409 -15.91 -8.60 2.96
CA ARG A 409 -16.88 -8.61 4.06
C ARG A 409 -16.74 -9.84 4.96
N SER A 410 -17.39 -9.76 6.12
CA SER A 410 -17.67 -10.92 6.98
C SER A 410 -19.12 -11.33 6.82
N GLU A 411 -19.38 -12.63 6.65
CA GLU A 411 -20.71 -13.21 6.75
C GLU A 411 -20.84 -13.94 8.10
N TYR A 412 -21.85 -13.55 8.87
CA TYR A 412 -22.04 -14.00 10.25
C TYR A 412 -23.14 -15.04 10.31
N HIS A 413 -22.91 -16.13 11.03
CA HIS A 413 -23.87 -17.22 11.17
C HIS A 413 -23.99 -17.68 12.62
N VAL A 414 -25.18 -18.14 12.98
CA VAL A 414 -25.48 -18.82 14.25
C VAL A 414 -25.95 -20.24 13.97
N LYS A 415 -25.60 -21.18 14.84
CA LYS A 415 -26.06 -22.56 14.78
C LYS A 415 -27.25 -22.76 15.72
N LEU A 416 -28.43 -23.01 15.17
CA LEU A 416 -29.67 -23.29 15.89
C LEU A 416 -30.21 -24.65 15.46
N ASP A 417 -30.53 -25.52 16.42
CA ASP A 417 -31.07 -26.86 16.19
C ASP A 417 -30.27 -27.67 15.16
N GLY A 418 -28.94 -27.55 15.22
CA GLY A 418 -28.01 -28.24 14.32
C GLY A 418 -27.82 -27.57 12.95
N ARG A 419 -28.58 -26.51 12.63
CA ARG A 419 -28.53 -25.81 11.33
C ARG A 419 -27.87 -24.44 11.45
N TRP A 420 -27.13 -24.07 10.41
CA TRP A 420 -26.52 -22.73 10.31
C TRP A 420 -27.48 -21.75 9.65
N SER A 421 -27.66 -20.60 10.27
CA SER A 421 -28.50 -19.51 9.78
C SER A 421 -27.70 -18.22 9.73
N PRO A 422 -27.77 -17.43 8.65
CA PRO A 422 -27.11 -16.13 8.59
C PRO A 422 -27.76 -15.15 9.57
N VAL A 423 -26.97 -14.27 10.16
CA VAL A 423 -27.40 -13.21 11.09
C VAL A 423 -26.71 -11.89 10.75
N SER A 424 -27.27 -10.78 11.22
CA SER A 424 -26.60 -9.48 11.11
C SER A 424 -25.38 -9.42 12.04
N LYS A 425 -24.44 -8.53 11.74
CA LYS A 425 -23.28 -8.25 12.62
C LYS A 425 -23.71 -7.90 14.05
N VAL A 426 -24.79 -7.13 14.20
CA VAL A 426 -25.32 -6.70 15.49
C VAL A 426 -25.75 -7.92 16.30
N VAL A 427 -26.62 -8.76 15.72
CA VAL A 427 -27.08 -10.00 16.38
C VAL A 427 -25.92 -10.93 16.71
N PHE A 428 -24.95 -11.08 15.80
CA PHE A 428 -23.75 -11.89 16.05
C PHE A 428 -22.93 -11.39 17.23
N THR A 429 -22.73 -10.07 17.33
CA THR A 429 -21.96 -9.44 18.41
C THR A 429 -22.71 -9.57 19.74
N ASP A 430 -24.03 -9.37 19.73
CA ASP A 430 -24.87 -9.55 20.92
C ASP A 430 -24.83 -10.99 21.41
N LEU A 431 -24.96 -11.97 20.51
CA LEU A 431 -24.82 -13.37 20.86
C LEU A 431 -23.42 -13.67 21.42
N MET A 432 -22.36 -13.15 20.80
CA MET A 432 -20.99 -13.36 21.26
C MET A 432 -20.74 -12.80 22.67
N ASN A 433 -21.31 -11.64 23.00
CA ASN A 433 -21.18 -11.01 24.32
C ASN A 433 -21.98 -11.73 25.42
N ASN A 434 -23.02 -12.48 25.04
CA ASN A 434 -23.88 -13.22 25.96
C ASN A 434 -23.43 -14.69 26.19
N LEU A 435 -22.35 -15.12 25.54
CA LEU A 435 -21.72 -16.42 25.74
C LEU A 435 -20.56 -16.33 26.73
#